data_AF-A0A2G2G0P7-F1
#
_entry.id   AF-A0A2G2G0P7-F1
#
_cell.length_a   1.000
_cell.length_b   1.000
_cell.length_c   1.000
_cell.angle_alpha   90.00
_cell.angle_beta   90.00
_cell.angle_gamma   90.00
#
_symmetry.space_group_name_H-M   'P 1'
#
loop_
_entity.id
_entity.type
_entity.pdbx_description
1 polymer ?
#
loop_
_entity_poly.entity_id
_entity_poly.type
_entity_poly.pdbx_seq_one_letter_code
_entity_poly.pdbx_strand_id
1 'polypeptide(L)'
;HGYLRGDDTDSHIDTLARFTDESTIVYLKCEDKEDEHYHELQAMEAELKSFKDQDGKAFRLVALPFTRAIYDEGERLPATYANFLILNEAVLVPVYKDTNDEKALDLLAKVFPSRRILPIDCSTLIRQHGSLHCVTMQFPSKLALVK
;
A
#
# COMPACT_ATOMS: atom_id res chain seq x y z
N HIS A 1 -7.25 3.53 -13.01
CA HIS A 1 -6.24 2.55 -13.45
C HIS A 1 -5.60 1.83 -12.28
N GLY A 2 -4.91 0.72 -12.53
CA GLY A 2 -4.17 -0.05 -11.51
C GLY A 2 -4.92 -1.30 -11.03
N TYR A 3 -4.18 -2.40 -10.88
CA TYR A 3 -4.63 -3.66 -10.30
C TYR A 3 -3.43 -4.44 -9.75
N LEU A 4 -3.68 -5.51 -9.01
CA LEU A 4 -2.69 -6.52 -8.66
C LEU A 4 -3.21 -7.91 -9.03
N ARG A 5 -2.37 -8.72 -9.69
CA ARG A 5 -2.67 -10.11 -10.00
C ARG A 5 -2.76 -10.91 -8.71
N GLY A 6 -3.79 -11.76 -8.61
CA GLY A 6 -4.12 -12.50 -7.40
C GLY A 6 -4.87 -11.69 -6.35
N ASP A 7 -5.23 -10.44 -6.65
CA ASP A 7 -6.18 -9.70 -5.84
C ASP A 7 -7.61 -10.16 -6.15
N ASP A 8 -8.29 -10.69 -5.14
CA ASP A 8 -9.67 -11.18 -5.24
C ASP A 8 -10.72 -10.09 -4.90
N THR A 9 -10.27 -8.84 -4.73
CA THR A 9 -11.11 -7.73 -4.23
C THR A 9 -11.56 -6.74 -5.31
N ASP A 10 -11.46 -7.11 -6.59
CA ASP A 10 -11.72 -6.21 -7.72
C ASP A 10 -10.84 -4.93 -7.69
N SER A 11 -9.57 -5.06 -7.31
CA SER A 11 -8.59 -3.96 -7.22
C SER A 11 -8.90 -2.94 -6.13
N HIS A 12 -9.04 -3.41 -4.88
CA HIS A 12 -9.26 -2.50 -3.76
C HIS A 12 -8.13 -1.46 -3.67
N ILE A 13 -8.54 -0.19 -3.51
CA ILE A 13 -7.63 0.95 -3.46
C ILE A 13 -6.58 0.83 -2.36
N ASP A 14 -6.87 0.10 -1.27
CA ASP A 14 -5.97 -0.06 -0.14
C ASP A 14 -4.71 -0.89 -0.45
N THR A 15 -4.67 -1.55 -1.61
CA THR A 15 -3.50 -2.26 -2.14
C THR A 15 -2.68 -1.42 -3.14
N LEU A 16 -3.23 -0.31 -3.62
CA LEU A 16 -2.70 0.50 -4.72
C LEU A 16 -2.22 1.89 -4.27
N ALA A 17 -3.06 2.64 -3.55
CA ALA A 17 -2.76 4.01 -3.13
C ALA A 17 -3.44 4.37 -1.80
N ARG A 18 -2.74 5.14 -0.95
CA ARG A 18 -3.21 5.51 0.39
C ARG A 18 -2.91 6.97 0.69
N PHE A 19 -3.88 7.67 1.28
CA PHE A 19 -3.59 8.92 1.99
C PHE A 19 -2.76 8.63 3.23
N THR A 20 -1.76 9.49 3.47
CA THR A 20 -0.89 9.42 4.66
C THR A 20 -1.02 10.66 5.54
N ASP A 21 -1.44 11.76 4.93
CA ASP A 21 -1.94 12.98 5.55
C ASP A 21 -2.95 13.66 4.58
N GLU A 22 -3.39 14.87 4.90
CA GLU A 22 -4.38 15.63 4.11
C GLU A 22 -3.90 16.00 2.70
N SER A 23 -2.59 15.95 2.45
CA SER A 23 -1.93 16.45 1.24
C SER A 23 -1.01 15.45 0.55
N THR A 24 -0.79 14.27 1.14
CA THR A 24 0.18 13.27 0.64
C THR A 24 -0.49 11.93 0.35
N ILE A 25 -0.29 11.44 -0.87
CA ILE A 25 -0.67 10.10 -1.32
C ILE A 25 0.59 9.26 -1.53
N VAL A 26 0.67 8.12 -0.86
CA VAL A 26 1.62 7.06 -1.22
C VAL A 26 0.95 6.11 -2.20
N TYR A 27 1.68 5.63 -3.19
CA TYR A 27 1.12 4.75 -4.22
C TYR A 27 2.16 3.75 -4.70
N LEU A 28 1.69 2.61 -5.23
CA LEU A 28 2.55 1.55 -5.71
C LEU A 28 3.07 1.87 -7.13
N LYS A 29 4.37 1.65 -7.37
CA LYS A 29 5.00 1.88 -8.68
C LYS A 29 5.84 0.69 -9.10
N CYS A 30 5.47 0.09 -10.24
CA CYS A 30 6.30 -0.90 -10.93
C CYS A 30 7.21 -0.21 -11.94
N GLU A 31 8.51 -0.50 -11.87
CA GLU A 31 9.53 0.03 -12.80
C GLU A 31 9.98 -1.01 -13.82
N ASP A 32 9.60 -2.28 -13.64
CA ASP A 32 9.90 -3.37 -14.57
C ASP A 32 8.92 -3.35 -15.74
N LYS A 33 9.41 -3.01 -16.94
CA LYS A 33 8.59 -2.88 -18.15
C LYS A 33 8.06 -4.22 -18.67
N GLU A 34 8.66 -5.32 -18.25
CA GLU A 34 8.25 -6.66 -18.67
C GLU A 34 7.18 -7.24 -17.72
N ASP A 35 6.91 -6.58 -16.59
CA ASP A 35 5.86 -7.00 -15.67
C ASP A 35 4.47 -6.57 -16.18
N GLU A 36 3.48 -7.46 -16.09
CA GLU A 36 2.09 -7.23 -16.52
C GLU A 36 1.44 -6.00 -15.85
N HIS A 37 1.93 -5.58 -14.66
CA HIS A 37 1.40 -4.44 -13.91
C HIS A 37 1.98 -3.09 -14.35
N TYR A 38 3.07 -3.08 -15.13
CA TYR A 38 3.79 -1.85 -15.46
C TYR A 38 2.90 -0.78 -16.06
N HIS A 39 2.15 -1.14 -17.12
CA HIS A 39 1.32 -0.19 -17.85
C HIS A 39 0.16 0.34 -17.00
N GLU A 40 -0.53 -0.52 -16.25
CA GLU A 40 -1.67 -0.12 -15.42
C GLU A 40 -1.24 0.73 -14.22
N LEU A 41 -0.12 0.40 -13.55
CA LEU A 41 0.40 1.22 -12.46
C LEU A 41 1.00 2.54 -12.96
N GLN A 42 1.56 2.57 -14.17
CA GLN A 42 1.99 3.81 -14.81
C GLN A 42 0.81 4.72 -15.16
N ALA A 43 -0.29 4.15 -15.68
CA ALA A 43 -1.51 4.89 -15.97
C ALA A 43 -2.15 5.44 -14.67
N MET A 44 -2.14 4.65 -13.60
CA MET A 44 -2.56 5.09 -12.27
C MET A 44 -1.69 6.25 -11.75
N GLU A 45 -0.36 6.18 -11.88
CA GLU A 45 0.53 7.30 -11.53
C GLU A 45 0.16 8.58 -12.29
N ALA A 46 -0.21 8.48 -13.57
CA ALA A 46 -0.64 9.63 -14.37
C ALA A 46 -1.99 10.20 -13.90
N GLU A 47 -2.95 9.36 -13.54
CA GLU A 47 -4.21 9.80 -12.91
C GLU A 47 -3.95 10.54 -11.60
N LEU A 48 -3.16 9.95 -10.70
CA LEU A 48 -2.82 10.54 -9.40
C LEU A 48 -2.16 11.92 -9.55
N LYS A 49 -1.31 12.12 -10.56
CA LYS A 49 -0.68 13.42 -10.87
C LYS A 49 -1.67 14.49 -11.29
N SER A 50 -2.83 14.10 -11.80
CA SER A 50 -3.89 15.05 -12.19
C SER A 50 -4.79 15.47 -11.03
N PHE A 51 -4.77 14.72 -9.92
CA PHE A 51 -5.66 14.95 -8.78
C PHE A 51 -5.29 16.21 -8.01
N LYS A 52 -6.34 16.84 -7.48
CA LYS A 52 -6.27 18.07 -6.70
C LYS A 52 -7.18 17.96 -5.48
N ASP A 53 -6.81 18.63 -4.40
CA ASP A 53 -7.67 18.80 -3.23
C ASP A 53 -8.84 19.77 -3.52
N GLN A 54 -9.68 20.00 -2.51
CA GLN A 54 -10.84 20.89 -2.60
C GLN A 54 -10.48 22.35 -2.92
N ASP A 55 -9.23 22.74 -2.69
CA ASP A 55 -8.70 24.09 -2.94
C ASP A 55 -7.94 24.17 -4.27
N GLY A 56 -7.92 23.07 -5.05
CA GLY A 56 -7.29 23.00 -6.36
C GLY A 56 -5.77 22.76 -6.34
N LYS A 57 -5.19 22.42 -5.17
CA LYS A 57 -3.76 22.14 -4.99
C LYS A 57 -3.47 20.67 -5.27
N ALA A 58 -2.35 20.42 -5.94
CA ALA A 58 -1.91 19.05 -6.24
C ALA A 58 -1.41 18.33 -4.98
N PHE A 59 -1.66 17.02 -4.92
CA PHE A 59 -1.13 16.16 -3.85
C PHE A 59 0.37 15.93 -4.00
N ARG A 60 1.07 15.80 -2.88
CA ARG A 60 2.42 15.24 -2.84
C ARG A 60 2.31 13.74 -3.08
N LEU A 61 2.96 13.25 -4.13
CA LEU A 61 2.96 11.83 -4.47
C LEU A 61 4.28 11.18 -4.04
N VAL A 62 4.19 10.05 -3.34
CA VAL A 62 5.35 9.26 -2.90
C VAL A 62 5.22 7.83 -3.43
N ALA A 63 6.10 7.45 -4.34
CA ALA A 63 6.11 6.12 -4.94
C ALA A 63 6.70 5.09 -3.96
N LEU A 64 5.92 4.07 -3.63
CA LEU A 64 6.38 2.85 -2.96
C LEU A 64 6.94 1.86 -4.00
N PRO A 65 8.01 1.13 -3.66
CA PRO A 65 8.55 0.13 -4.56
C PRO A 65 7.55 -1.02 -4.77
N PHE A 66 7.58 -1.61 -5.96
CA PHE A 66 6.87 -2.85 -6.23
C PHE A 66 7.63 -4.03 -5.62
N THR A 67 6.92 -5.00 -5.05
CA THR A 67 7.55 -6.26 -4.64
C THR A 67 7.98 -7.03 -5.88
N ARG A 68 8.99 -7.90 -5.77
CA ARG A 68 9.17 -8.95 -6.79
C ARG A 68 7.89 -9.78 -6.90
N ALA A 69 7.68 -10.45 -8.04
CA ALA A 69 6.59 -11.40 -8.18
C ALA A 69 6.76 -12.54 -7.16
N ILE A 70 5.75 -12.72 -6.31
CA ILE A 70 5.68 -13.80 -5.31
C ILE A 70 4.58 -14.75 -5.75
N TYR A 71 4.84 -16.05 -5.66
CA TYR A 71 3.91 -17.09 -6.09
C TYR A 71 3.65 -18.09 -4.97
N ASP A 72 2.44 -18.61 -4.93
CA ASP A 72 2.05 -19.78 -4.13
C ASP A 72 1.17 -20.69 -4.98
N GLU A 73 1.46 -21.99 -4.98
CA GLU A 73 0.76 -22.99 -5.80
C GLU A 73 0.64 -22.66 -7.32
N GLY A 74 1.56 -21.85 -7.84
CA GLY A 74 1.58 -21.43 -9.26
C GLY A 74 0.83 -20.13 -9.55
N GLU A 75 0.10 -19.60 -8.57
CA GLU A 75 -0.63 -18.33 -8.67
C GLU A 75 0.22 -17.18 -8.14
N ARG A 76 0.15 -16.02 -8.80
CA ARG A 76 0.83 -14.80 -8.37
C ARG A 76 0.04 -14.17 -7.24
N LEU A 77 0.71 -13.80 -6.16
CA LEU A 77 0.09 -13.21 -4.98
C LEU A 77 0.09 -11.67 -5.04
N PRO A 78 -0.93 -10.99 -4.47
CA PRO A 78 -1.08 -9.54 -4.53
C PRO A 78 -0.26 -8.83 -3.44
N ALA A 79 1.02 -9.20 -3.30
CA ALA A 79 1.90 -8.62 -2.28
C ALA A 79 2.12 -7.12 -2.55
N THR A 80 1.93 -6.30 -1.52
CA THR A 80 2.07 -4.84 -1.62
C THR A 80 2.44 -4.23 -0.28
N TYR A 81 3.29 -3.20 -0.31
CA TYR A 81 3.61 -2.41 0.88
C TYR A 81 2.53 -1.37 1.20
N ALA A 82 1.62 -1.07 0.25
CA ALA A 82 0.56 -0.07 0.45
C ALA A 82 -0.52 -0.54 1.45
N ASN A 83 -0.59 -1.84 1.73
CA ASN A 83 -1.56 -2.44 2.66
C ASN A 83 -1.13 -2.32 4.13
N PHE A 84 -0.53 -1.19 4.50
CA PHE A 84 -0.13 -0.89 5.87
C PHE A 84 -1.32 -0.44 6.73
N LEU A 85 -1.13 -0.51 8.05
CA LEU A 85 -2.08 -0.05 9.06
C LEU A 85 -1.51 1.12 9.86
N ILE A 86 -2.19 2.26 9.85
CA ILE A 86 -1.84 3.42 10.66
C ILE A 86 -2.50 3.29 12.04
N LEU A 87 -1.68 3.31 13.09
CA LEU A 87 -2.07 3.36 14.50
C LEU A 87 -1.79 4.75 15.08
N ASN A 88 -2.19 4.95 16.34
CA ASN A 88 -1.99 6.22 17.04
C ASN A 88 -0.50 6.64 17.06
N GLU A 89 0.41 5.70 17.34
CA GLU A 89 1.85 5.97 17.54
C GLU A 89 2.77 5.16 16.61
N ALA A 90 2.20 4.35 15.71
CA ALA A 90 2.94 3.44 14.87
C ALA A 90 2.27 3.25 13.50
N VAL A 91 3.02 2.72 12.55
CA VAL A 91 2.50 2.19 11.29
C VAL A 91 3.01 0.77 11.15
N LEU A 92 2.09 -0.19 11.05
CA LEU A 92 2.44 -1.57 10.79
C LEU A 92 2.54 -1.76 9.28
N VAL A 93 3.69 -2.22 8.78
CA VAL A 93 3.97 -2.35 7.35
C VAL A 93 4.16 -3.82 7.02
N PRO A 94 3.39 -4.38 6.06
CA PRO A 94 3.61 -5.76 5.64
C PRO A 94 4.96 -5.89 4.90
N VAL A 95 5.74 -6.90 5.24
CA VAL A 95 7.00 -7.27 4.58
C VAL A 95 6.94 -8.72 4.11
N TYR A 96 7.73 -9.05 3.10
CA TYR A 96 7.58 -10.32 2.36
C TYR A 96 8.89 -11.09 2.13
N LYS A 97 9.97 -10.73 2.84
CA LYS A 97 11.34 -11.25 2.60
C LYS A 97 11.81 -10.89 1.19
N ASP A 98 11.38 -9.72 0.74
CA ASP A 98 11.64 -9.16 -0.58
C ASP A 98 12.81 -8.16 -0.50
N THR A 99 13.51 -8.01 -1.62
CA THR A 99 14.66 -7.09 -1.69
C THR A 99 14.27 -5.63 -1.51
N ASN A 100 12.99 -5.28 -1.71
CA ASN A 100 12.49 -3.92 -1.51
C ASN A 100 11.87 -3.67 -0.13
N ASP A 101 11.87 -4.65 0.79
CA ASP A 101 11.27 -4.49 2.14
C ASP A 101 11.86 -3.25 2.85
N GLU A 102 13.20 -3.20 2.98
CA GLU A 102 13.91 -2.08 3.63
C GLU A 102 13.66 -0.73 2.93
N LYS A 103 13.63 -0.73 1.58
CA LYS A 103 13.36 0.48 0.80
C LYS A 103 11.95 1.02 1.08
N ALA A 104 10.97 0.15 1.23
CA ALA A 104 9.60 0.53 1.58
C ALA A 104 9.52 1.08 3.01
N LEU A 105 10.17 0.41 3.97
CA LEU A 105 10.23 0.84 5.37
C LEU A 105 10.87 2.23 5.52
N ASP A 106 12.01 2.47 4.87
CA ASP A 106 12.72 3.76 4.88
C ASP A 106 11.88 4.90 4.28
N LEU A 107 11.15 4.63 3.20
CA LEU A 107 10.25 5.61 2.59
C LEU A 107 9.09 5.93 3.53
N LEU A 108 8.46 4.92 4.11
CA LEU A 108 7.34 5.10 5.04
C LEU A 108 7.78 5.81 6.32
N ALA A 109 9.00 5.58 6.81
CA ALA A 109 9.56 6.31 7.95
C ALA A 109 9.68 7.82 7.68
N LYS A 110 10.05 8.21 6.46
CA LYS A 110 10.09 9.62 6.03
C LYS A 110 8.70 10.22 5.86
N VAL A 111 7.72 9.41 5.46
CA VAL A 111 6.31 9.83 5.31
C VAL A 111 5.64 10.00 6.67
N PHE A 112 5.96 9.16 7.65
CA PHE A 112 5.39 9.19 8.99
C PHE A 112 6.43 9.55 10.07
N PRO A 113 6.98 10.78 10.08
CA PRO A 113 8.10 11.14 10.95
C PRO A 113 7.78 11.08 12.45
N SER A 114 6.49 11.15 12.83
CA SER A 114 6.04 11.08 14.22
C SER A 114 5.57 9.69 14.67
N ARG A 115 5.66 8.67 13.80
CA ARG A 115 5.22 7.30 14.11
C ARG A 115 6.36 6.32 13.96
N ARG A 116 6.34 5.27 14.78
CA ARG A 116 7.26 4.14 14.64
C ARG A 116 6.82 3.28 13.45
N ILE A 117 7.75 2.96 12.55
CA ILE A 117 7.50 1.98 11.49
C ILE A 117 7.82 0.59 12.02
N LEU A 118 6.83 -0.31 12.01
CA LEU A 118 6.95 -1.67 12.53
C LEU A 118 6.72 -2.67 11.39
N PRO A 119 7.75 -3.39 10.93
CA PRO A 119 7.59 -4.41 9.90
C PRO A 119 6.87 -5.64 10.46
N ILE A 120 5.96 -6.21 9.68
CA ILE A 120 5.22 -7.44 10.00
C ILE A 120 5.39 -8.43 8.85
N ASP A 121 5.95 -9.61 9.11
CA ASP A 121 6.05 -10.67 8.10
C ASP A 121 4.65 -11.15 7.70
N CYS A 122 4.24 -10.81 6.49
CA CYS A 122 2.96 -11.17 5.91
C CYS A 122 3.08 -12.26 4.85
N SER A 123 4.24 -12.93 4.71
CA SER A 123 4.44 -14.00 3.72
C SER A 123 3.46 -15.18 3.88
N THR A 124 2.96 -15.44 5.09
CA THR A 124 1.91 -16.44 5.31
C THR A 124 0.52 -15.88 5.04
N LEU A 125 0.26 -14.65 5.45
CA LEU A 125 -1.05 -14.02 5.31
C LEU A 125 -1.43 -13.82 3.84
N ILE A 126 -0.47 -13.39 3.02
CA ILE A 126 -0.69 -13.08 1.60
C ILE A 126 -1.06 -14.30 0.74
N ARG A 127 -0.81 -15.51 1.23
CA ARG A 127 -1.28 -16.77 0.61
C ARG A 127 -2.80 -16.94 0.66
N GLN A 128 -3.48 -16.12 1.44
CA GLN A 128 -4.94 -16.05 1.49
C GLN A 128 -5.46 -14.82 0.73
N HIS A 129 -4.67 -14.29 -0.22
CA HIS A 129 -5.01 -13.17 -1.11
C HIS A 129 -5.35 -11.84 -0.41
N GLY A 130 -5.02 -11.71 0.87
CA GLY A 130 -5.17 -10.48 1.66
C GLY A 130 -3.92 -10.19 2.49
N SER A 131 -3.71 -8.92 2.86
CA SER A 131 -2.57 -8.51 3.68
C SER A 131 -3.04 -7.84 4.99
N LEU A 132 -2.12 -7.19 5.70
CA LEU A 132 -2.30 -6.76 7.08
C LEU A 132 -3.50 -5.83 7.31
N HIS A 133 -3.74 -4.88 6.41
CA HIS A 133 -4.86 -3.95 6.56
C HIS A 133 -6.21 -4.66 6.41
N CYS A 134 -6.28 -5.66 5.52
CA CYS A 134 -7.51 -6.40 5.20
C CYS A 134 -8.11 -7.15 6.41
N VAL A 135 -7.31 -7.45 7.42
CA VAL A 135 -7.74 -8.17 8.64
C VAL A 135 -7.96 -7.24 9.84
N THR A 136 -8.02 -5.93 9.61
CA THR A 136 -8.11 -4.93 10.69
C THR A 136 -9.18 -3.88 10.41
N MET A 137 -9.72 -3.31 11.49
CA MET A 137 -10.63 -2.16 11.41
C MET A 137 -10.37 -1.22 12.58
N GLN A 138 -10.01 0.03 12.27
CA GLN A 138 -9.80 1.07 13.27
C GLN A 138 -11.13 1.71 13.70
N PHE A 139 -11.31 1.87 15.01
CA PHE A 139 -12.40 2.64 15.59
C PHE A 139 -11.85 3.95 16.16
N PRO A 140 -12.37 5.12 15.71
CA PRO A 140 -11.98 6.40 16.29
C PRO A 140 -12.30 6.46 17.78
N SER A 141 -11.45 7.09 18.59
CA SER A 141 -11.60 7.13 20.06
C SER A 141 -12.90 7.76 20.55
N LYS A 142 -13.54 8.60 19.73
CA LYS A 142 -14.82 9.23 20.04
C LYS A 142 -16.03 8.37 19.68
N LEU A 143 -15.84 7.17 19.12
CA LEU A 143 -16.94 6.31 18.75
C LEU A 143 -17.46 5.56 19.98
N ALA A 144 -18.74 5.74 20.29
CA ALA A 144 -19.45 4.90 21.24
C ALA A 144 -19.82 3.58 20.56
N LEU A 145 -19.12 2.51 20.88
CA LEU A 145 -19.54 1.16 20.48
C LEU A 145 -20.73 0.77 21.36
N VAL A 146 -21.88 0.51 20.74
CA VAL A 146 -23.05 -0.02 21.43
C VAL A 146 -22.68 -1.41 21.93
N LYS A 147 -22.70 -1.59 23.26
CA LYS A 147 -22.47 -2.88 23.92
C LYS A 147 -23.71 -3.76 23.82
#